data_AF-A0A6M3KJ29-F1
#
_entry.id   AF-A0A6M3KJ29-F1
#
_cell.length_a   1.000
_cell.length_b   1.000
_cell.length_c   1.000
_cell.angle_alpha   90.00
_cell.angle_beta   90.00
_cell.angle_gamma   90.00
#
_symmetry.space_group_name_H-M   'P 1'
#
loop_
_entity.id
_entity.type
_entity.pdbx_description
1 polymer ?
#
loop_
_entity_poly.entity_id
_entity_poly.type
_entity_poly.pdbx_seq_one_letter_code
_entity_poly.pdbx_strand_id
1 'polypeptide(L)'
;MILALLLISQIGLNPALHPQPYVFTFDVVNTQTIAGQFSTMAGKTIRVDWGNGSSDTYTGTDQAYSKDYGSAGNRTVKIYLSQCLTKFTMTTSGAVITFNL
;
A
#
# COMPACT_ATOMS: atom_id res chain seq x y z
N MET A 1 16.77 -38.87 10.33
CA MET A 1 16.19 -37.58 10.80
C MET A 1 16.07 -36.66 9.61
N ILE A 2 14.90 -36.05 9.44
CA ILE A 2 14.44 -35.35 8.24
C ILE A 2 15.24 -34.07 7.98
N LEU A 3 15.59 -33.89 6.71
CA LEU A 3 16.19 -32.71 6.10
C LEU A 3 15.13 -31.60 6.02
N ALA A 4 15.34 -30.46 6.69
CA ALA A 4 14.55 -29.25 6.49
C ALA A 4 15.40 -28.22 5.75
N LEU A 5 15.10 -28.11 4.46
CA LEU A 5 15.64 -27.14 3.52
C LEU A 5 15.01 -25.77 3.80
N LEU A 6 15.80 -24.79 4.25
CA LEU A 6 15.43 -23.38 4.22
C LEU A 6 16.49 -22.59 3.44
N LEU A 7 16.46 -22.74 2.11
CA LEU A 7 16.92 -21.69 1.20
C LEU A 7 15.94 -20.51 1.38
N ILE A 8 16.30 -19.24 1.42
CA ILE A 8 17.32 -18.50 0.65
C ILE A 8 17.78 -17.33 1.53
N SER A 9 19.08 -17.24 1.84
CA SER A 9 19.70 -15.98 2.23
C SER A 9 19.63 -15.03 1.03
N GLN A 10 19.15 -13.81 1.21
CA GLN A 10 19.05 -12.79 0.14
C GLN A 10 20.43 -12.36 -0.38
N ILE A 11 21.04 -13.19 -1.22
CA ILE A 11 22.21 -12.86 -2.01
C ILE A 11 21.70 -12.32 -3.35
N GLY A 12 21.97 -11.04 -3.62
CA GLY A 12 21.87 -10.48 -4.97
C GLY A 12 20.68 -9.54 -5.20
N LEU A 13 20.80 -8.31 -4.72
CA LEU A 13 20.07 -7.16 -5.25
C LEU A 13 20.52 -6.92 -6.71
N ASN A 14 19.86 -7.57 -7.68
CA ASN A 14 19.88 -7.12 -9.07
C ASN A 14 18.53 -6.44 -9.37
N PRO A 15 18.45 -5.10 -9.29
CA PRO A 15 17.21 -4.37 -9.54
C PRO A 15 16.71 -4.46 -11.00
N ALA A 16 17.50 -5.05 -11.92
CA ALA A 16 17.15 -5.16 -13.33
C ALA A 16 16.45 -6.48 -13.73
N LEU A 17 16.45 -7.52 -12.87
CA LEU A 17 15.92 -8.85 -13.26
C LEU A 17 14.53 -9.17 -12.69
N HIS A 18 14.06 -8.42 -11.70
CA HIS A 18 12.67 -8.44 -11.29
C HIS A 18 12.31 -6.98 -11.01
N PRO A 19 11.46 -6.30 -11.82
CA PRO A 19 10.85 -5.07 -11.36
C PRO A 19 10.02 -5.47 -10.13
N GLN A 20 10.60 -5.29 -8.93
CA GLN A 20 9.82 -5.36 -7.71
C GLN A 20 8.66 -4.40 -7.95
N PRO A 21 7.40 -4.86 -7.91
CA PRO A 21 6.29 -3.95 -8.10
C PRO A 21 6.48 -2.87 -7.03
N TYR A 22 6.61 -1.61 -7.45
CA TYR A 22 6.75 -0.50 -6.54
C TYR A 22 5.50 -0.47 -5.66
N VAL A 23 5.59 -1.05 -4.46
CA VAL A 23 4.48 -1.21 -3.54
C VAL A 23 4.79 -0.40 -2.28
N PHE A 24 3.93 0.57 -2.00
CA PHE A 24 3.92 1.28 -0.73
C PHE A 24 2.91 0.61 0.19
N THR A 25 3.29 0.35 1.44
CA THR A 25 2.44 -0.35 2.43
C THR A 25 2.33 0.49 3.69
N PHE A 26 1.15 0.54 4.28
CA PHE A 26 0.92 1.15 5.59
C PHE A 26 -0.14 0.38 6.37
N ASP A 27 -0.11 0.49 7.69
CA ASP A 27 -1.04 -0.20 8.58
C ASP A 27 -2.13 0.76 9.08
N VAL A 28 -3.37 0.29 8.99
CA VAL A 28 -4.54 0.87 9.65
C VAL A 28 -4.67 0.16 11.00
N VAL A 29 -4.71 0.90 12.09
CA VAL A 29 -4.66 0.34 13.46
C VAL A 29 -5.94 0.67 14.19
N ASN A 30 -6.66 -0.37 14.64
CA ASN A 30 -7.89 -0.29 15.43
C ASN A 30 -8.88 0.80 14.95
N THR A 31 -9.06 0.89 13.63
CA THR A 31 -9.81 2.00 13.00
C THR A 31 -10.87 1.45 12.06
N GLN A 32 -12.09 2.00 12.13
CA GLN A 32 -13.21 1.61 11.27
C GLN A 32 -13.15 2.35 9.92
N THR A 33 -12.78 3.62 9.90
CA THR A 33 -12.81 4.44 8.69
C THR A 33 -11.52 5.22 8.49
N ILE A 34 -10.99 5.21 7.27
CA ILE A 34 -9.90 6.09 6.83
C ILE A 34 -10.34 6.92 5.63
N ALA A 35 -9.81 8.13 5.49
CA ALA A 35 -10.09 9.00 4.36
C ALA A 35 -8.91 9.92 4.07
N GLY A 36 -8.80 10.39 2.83
CA GLY A 36 -7.75 11.31 2.40
C GLY A 36 -7.78 11.55 0.90
N GLN A 37 -6.62 11.89 0.34
CA GLN A 37 -6.45 12.14 -1.08
C GLN A 37 -5.22 11.45 -1.66
N PHE A 38 -5.33 11.01 -2.90
CA PHE A 38 -4.23 10.59 -3.76
C PHE A 38 -4.07 11.54 -4.95
N SER A 39 -2.84 11.80 -5.36
CA SER A 39 -2.51 12.34 -6.69
C SER A 39 -1.52 11.43 -7.38
N THR A 40 -1.65 11.28 -8.70
CA THR A 40 -0.74 10.52 -9.53
C THR A 40 -0.03 11.39 -10.56
N MET A 41 1.07 10.89 -11.13
CA MET A 41 1.65 11.44 -12.35
C MET A 41 0.61 11.46 -13.47
N ALA A 42 0.65 12.48 -14.34
CA ALA A 42 -0.28 12.61 -15.45
C ALA A 42 -0.35 11.34 -16.31
N GLY A 43 -1.57 10.83 -16.54
CA GLY A 43 -1.81 9.62 -17.33
C GLY A 43 -1.39 8.30 -16.66
N LYS A 44 -1.03 8.30 -15.37
CA LYS A 44 -0.67 7.10 -14.61
C LYS A 44 -1.75 6.73 -13.60
N THR A 45 -1.92 5.43 -13.40
CA THR A 45 -2.91 4.84 -12.49
C THR A 45 -2.22 4.03 -11.42
N ILE A 46 -2.67 4.19 -10.17
CA ILE A 46 -2.30 3.31 -9.06
C ILE A 46 -3.47 2.37 -8.73
N ARG A 47 -3.16 1.23 -8.11
CA ARG A 47 -4.18 0.35 -7.51
C ARG A 47 -3.96 0.30 -6.01
N VAL A 48 -5.01 0.47 -5.23
CA VAL A 48 -4.99 0.41 -3.76
C VAL A 48 -5.77 -0.82 -3.32
N ASP A 49 -5.10 -1.77 -2.67
CA ASP A 49 -5.72 -2.90 -1.97
C ASP A 49 -5.88 -2.51 -0.51
N TRP A 50 -7.12 -2.55 -0.01
CA TRP A 50 -7.48 -2.06 1.31
C TRP A 50 -7.27 -3.06 2.44
N GLY A 51 -6.85 -4.29 2.14
CA GLY A 51 -6.62 -5.33 3.15
C GLY A 51 -7.92 -5.95 3.72
N ASN A 52 -9.07 -5.69 3.09
CA ASN A 52 -10.37 -6.30 3.40
C ASN A 52 -10.91 -7.15 2.23
N GLY A 53 -10.09 -7.43 1.22
CA GLY A 53 -10.48 -8.13 0.00
C GLY A 53 -11.04 -7.22 -1.10
N SER A 54 -11.24 -5.93 -0.83
CA SER A 54 -11.59 -4.93 -1.85
C SER A 54 -10.37 -4.13 -2.31
N SER A 55 -10.42 -3.63 -3.54
CA SER A 55 -9.39 -2.75 -4.10
C SER A 55 -10.00 -1.74 -5.06
N ASP A 56 -9.39 -0.55 -5.15
CA ASP A 56 -9.78 0.50 -6.10
C ASP A 56 -8.58 0.97 -6.93
N THR A 57 -8.87 1.78 -7.95
CA THR A 57 -7.86 2.46 -8.77
C THR A 57 -8.03 3.97 -8.69
N TYR A 58 -6.91 4.70 -8.80
CA TYR A 58 -6.89 6.16 -8.77
C TYR A 58 -6.00 6.72 -9.88
N THR A 59 -6.48 7.76 -10.55
CA THR A 59 -5.80 8.45 -11.67
C THR A 59 -6.09 9.95 -11.58
N GLY A 60 -5.07 10.79 -11.78
CA GLY A 60 -5.22 12.25 -11.76
C GLY A 60 -4.82 12.86 -10.41
N THR A 61 -5.24 14.11 -10.18
CA THR A 61 -4.86 14.89 -9.00
C THR A 61 -5.99 14.97 -7.97
N ASP A 62 -5.62 15.04 -6.69
CA ASP A 62 -6.50 15.30 -5.55
C ASP A 62 -7.75 14.41 -5.48
N GLN A 63 -7.60 13.16 -5.91
CA GLN A 63 -8.65 12.14 -5.89
C GLN A 63 -8.95 11.76 -4.44
N ALA A 64 -10.14 12.14 -3.95
CA ALA A 64 -10.58 11.79 -2.61
C ALA A 64 -10.83 10.27 -2.49
N TYR A 65 -10.48 9.71 -1.34
CA TYR A 65 -10.88 8.35 -0.96
C TYR A 65 -11.50 8.36 0.44
N SER A 66 -12.46 7.45 0.64
CA SER A 66 -12.97 7.06 1.95
C SER A 66 -13.17 5.56 1.97
N LYS A 67 -12.75 4.91 3.05
CA LYS A 67 -12.87 3.47 3.25
C LYS A 67 -13.41 3.17 4.61
N ASP A 68 -14.58 2.56 4.62
CA ASP A 68 -15.23 2.00 5.79
C ASP A 68 -15.03 0.49 5.83
N TYR A 69 -14.41 0.00 6.90
CA TYR A 69 -14.16 -1.41 7.16
C TYR A 69 -15.32 -2.11 7.87
N GLY A 70 -16.42 -1.39 8.18
CA GLY A 70 -17.61 -1.88 8.87
C GLY A 70 -17.42 -2.05 10.38
N SER A 71 -16.20 -2.28 10.85
CA SER A 71 -15.83 -2.34 12.27
C SER A 71 -14.37 -1.92 12.46
N ALA A 72 -14.02 -1.49 13.68
CA ALA A 72 -12.64 -1.18 14.02
C ALA A 72 -11.78 -2.45 14.02
N GLY A 73 -10.59 -2.35 13.46
CA GLY A 73 -9.63 -3.45 13.43
C GLY A 73 -8.33 -3.07 12.75
N ASN A 74 -7.41 -4.03 12.64
CA ASN A 74 -6.12 -3.84 12.01
C ASN A 74 -6.14 -4.33 10.56
N ARG A 75 -5.58 -3.54 9.64
CA ARG A 75 -5.47 -3.86 8.20
C ARG A 75 -4.14 -3.39 7.66
N THR A 76 -3.62 -4.12 6.68
CA THR A 76 -2.45 -3.69 5.91
C THR A 76 -2.92 -3.26 4.52
N VAL A 77 -2.73 -1.99 4.20
CA VAL A 77 -3.09 -1.40 2.90
C VAL A 77 -1.87 -1.42 1.99
N LYS A 78 -2.06 -1.79 0.72
CA LYS A 78 -1.00 -1.84 -0.30
C LYS A 78 -1.36 -0.96 -1.48
N ILE A 79 -0.45 -0.07 -1.86
CA ILE A 79 -0.54 0.77 -3.05
C ILE A 79 0.44 0.25 -4.10
N TYR A 80 -0.09 -0.36 -5.15
CA TYR A 80 0.67 -0.83 -6.29
C TYR A 80 0.93 0.32 -7.28
N LEU A 81 2.09 0.25 -7.93
CA LEU A 81 2.62 1.33 -8.79
C LEU A 81 2.81 2.65 -8.02
N SER A 82 3.25 2.55 -6.77
CA SER A 82 3.46 3.69 -5.87
C SER A 82 4.51 4.71 -6.38
N GLN A 83 5.40 4.33 -7.30
CA GLN A 83 6.29 5.29 -7.97
C GLN A 83 5.54 6.32 -8.82
N CYS A 84 4.26 6.05 -9.15
CA CYS A 84 3.38 7.00 -9.82
C CYS A 84 2.68 7.98 -8.88
N LEU A 85 2.82 7.81 -7.56
CA LEU A 85 2.15 8.62 -6.56
C LEU A 85 2.89 9.94 -6.35
N THR A 86 2.21 11.07 -6.50
CA THR A 86 2.76 12.42 -6.29
C THR A 86 2.21 13.07 -5.02
N LYS A 87 1.09 12.56 -4.49
CA LYS A 87 0.51 12.97 -3.21
C LYS A 87 -0.18 11.79 -2.54
N PHE A 88 0.03 11.65 -1.25
CA PHE A 88 -0.76 10.81 -0.37
C PHE A 88 -1.04 11.58 0.91
N THR A 89 -2.31 11.72 1.25
CA THR A 89 -2.74 12.32 2.52
C THR A 89 -3.69 11.38 3.23
N MET A 90 -3.75 11.51 4.55
CA MET A 90 -4.78 10.90 5.37
C MET A 90 -5.33 11.96 6.32
N THR A 91 -6.64 12.17 6.25
CA THR A 91 -7.37 13.24 6.94
C THR A 91 -8.10 12.74 8.18
N THR A 92 -8.41 11.45 8.25
CA THR A 92 -8.92 10.78 9.47
C THR A 92 -7.76 10.14 10.22
N SER A 93 -7.62 10.43 11.52
CA SER A 93 -6.63 9.78 12.38
C SER A 93 -7.01 8.32 12.62
N GLY A 94 -6.07 7.39 12.43
CA GLY A 94 -6.32 5.95 12.60
C GLY A 94 -5.38 5.01 11.82
N ALA A 95 -4.63 5.50 10.84
CA ALA A 95 -3.48 4.78 10.31
C ALA A 95 -2.18 5.28 10.94
N VAL A 96 -1.29 4.34 11.24
CA VAL A 96 0.10 4.64 11.57
C VAL A 96 0.87 4.51 10.26
N ILE A 97 1.25 5.64 9.67
CA ILE A 97 2.07 5.66 8.46
C ILE A 97 3.54 5.53 8.89
N THR A 98 4.04 4.30 8.94
CA THR A 98 5.45 4.03 9.23
C THR A 98 6.24 3.99 7.93
N PHE A 99 7.22 4.88 7.78
CA PHE A 99 8.27 4.72 6.76
C PHE A 99 9.38 3.90 7.40
N ASN A 100 9.58 2.66 6.92
CA ASN A 100 10.85 1.97 7.19
C ASN A 100 11.89 2.60 6.27
N LEU A 101 12.76 3.45 6.84
CA LEU A 101 13.94 4.00 6.17
C LEU A 101 15.08 2.99 6.20
#